data_AF-A0A7W8E1T1-F1
#
_entry.id   AF-A0A7W8E1T1-F1
#
_cell.length_a   1.000
_cell.length_b   1.000
_cell.length_c   1.000
_cell.angle_alpha   90.00
_cell.angle_beta   90.00
_cell.angle_gamma   90.00
#
_symmetry.space_group_name_H-M   'P 1'
#
loop_
_entity.id
_entity.type
_entity.pdbx_description
1 polymer ?
#
loop_
_entity_poly.entity_id
_entity_poly.type
_entity_poly.pdbx_seq_one_letter_code
_entity_poly.pdbx_strand_id
1 'polypeptide(L)' 'MEFIVRSELIFRARETIDNKYKLCQTTAKSTRLLHIATKNTTDTINDALTRIAGDHVSQILTSQVFAVVPR' A
#
# COMPACT_ATOMS: atom_id res chain seq x y z
N MET A 1 11.89 -10.80 17.02
CA MET A 1 11.92 -10.82 15.54
C MET A 1 10.54 -11.27 15.10
N GLU A 2 9.60 -10.35 14.92
CA GLU A 2 8.29 -10.71 14.37
C GLU A 2 8.47 -10.96 12.88
N PHE A 3 8.22 -12.20 12.46
CA PHE A 3 8.06 -12.51 11.04
C PHE A 3 6.74 -11.88 10.62
N ILE A 4 6.80 -10.70 10.01
CA ILE A 4 5.62 -10.04 9.48
C ILE A 4 5.09 -10.91 8.33
N VAL A 5 4.04 -11.67 8.62
CA VAL A 5 3.41 -12.55 7.63
C VAL A 5 2.56 -11.68 6.71
N ARG A 6 2.77 -11.81 5.40
CA ARG A 6 2.04 -11.01 4.41
C ARG A 6 0.52 -11.11 4.53
N SER A 7 -0.01 -12.29 4.91
CA SER A 7 -1.44 -12.48 5.14
C SER A 7 -1.96 -11.63 6.29
N GLU A 8 -1.18 -11.46 7.36
CA GLU A 8 -1.52 -10.61 8.50
C GLU A 8 -1.58 -9.13 8.09
N LEU A 9 -0.60 -8.67 7.30
CA LEU A 9 -0.62 -7.32 6.75
C LEU A 9 -1.84 -7.06 5.85
N ILE A 10 -2.22 -8.03 5.03
CA ILE A 10 -3.41 -7.93 4.18
C ILE A 10 -4.67 -7.88 5.05
N PHE A 11 -4.75 -8.71 6.09
CA PHE A 11 -5.89 -8.72 7.01
C PHE A 11 -6.07 -7.35 7.68
N ARG A 12 -5.01 -6.81 8.28
CA ARG A 12 -5.03 -5.49 8.92
C ARG A 12 -5.32 -4.36 7.95
N ALA A 13 -4.73 -4.39 6.75
CA ALA A 13 -5.00 -3.39 5.72
C ALA A 13 -6.45 -3.44 5.21
N ARG A 14 -7.14 -4.58 5.30
CA ARG A 14 -8.57 -4.69 5.00
C ARG A 14 -9.45 -4.07 6.07
N GLU A 15 -9.02 -4.06 7.33
CA GLU A 15 -9.73 -3.33 8.39
C GLU A 15 -9.71 -1.81 8.12
N THR A 16 -8.63 -1.31 7.51
CA THR A 16 -8.52 0.10 7.08
C THR A 16 -9.25 0.37 5.75
N ILE A 17 -9.18 -0.56 4.79
CA ILE A 17 -9.82 -0.45 3.47
C ILE A 17 -10.71 -1.67 3.22
N ASP A 18 -11.99 -1.53 3.52
CA ASP A 18 -12.99 -2.61 3.38
C ASP A 18 -13.12 -3.13 1.93
N ASN A 19 -13.04 -2.22 0.95
CA ASN A 19 -13.15 -2.58 -0.47
C ASN A 19 -11.84 -3.19 -1.00
N LYS A 20 -11.87 -4.51 -1.27
CA LYS A 20 -10.73 -5.28 -1.81
C LYS A 20 -10.10 -4.68 -3.07
N TYR A 21 -10.89 -4.08 -3.96
CA TYR A 21 -10.38 -3.48 -5.20
C TYR A 21 -9.66 -2.15 -4.93
N LYS A 22 -10.15 -1.37 -3.95
CA LYS A 22 -9.46 -0.16 -3.49
C LYS A 22 -8.15 -0.54 -2.79
N LEU A 23 -8.15 -1.59 -1.96
CA LEU A 23 -6.95 -2.07 -1.29
C LEU A 23 -5.85 -2.44 -2.30
N CYS A 24 -6.20 -3.20 -3.34
CA CYS A 24 -5.25 -3.57 -4.40
C CYS A 24 -4.70 -2.33 -5.14
N GLN A 25 -5.57 -1.37 -5.50
CA GLN A 25 -5.14 -0.13 -6.16
C GLN A 25 -4.22 0.73 -5.28
N THR A 26 -4.59 0.92 -4.01
CA THR A 26 -3.78 1.67 -3.05
C THR A 26 -2.44 0.99 -2.82
N THR A 27 -2.42 -0.34 -2.70
CA THR A 27 -1.18 -1.11 -2.54
C THR A 27 -0.29 -1.00 -3.77
N ALA A 28 -0.84 -1.14 -4.98
CA ALA A 28 -0.07 -1.00 -6.23
C ALA A 28 0.50 0.42 -6.39
N LYS A 29 -0.30 1.43 -6.07
CA LYS A 29 0.11 2.83 -6.10
C LYS A 29 1.21 3.12 -5.08
N SER A 30 1.03 2.68 -3.84
CA SER A 30 2.03 2.84 -2.78
C SER A 30 3.32 2.10 -3.13
N THR A 31 3.22 0.88 -3.64
CA THR A 31 4.38 0.13 -4.14
C THR A 31 5.13 0.92 -5.21
N ARG A 32 4.43 1.52 -6.19
CA ARG A 32 5.06 2.33 -7.24
C ARG A 32 5.75 3.59 -6.70
N LEU A 33 5.20 4.20 -5.65
CA LEU A 33 5.81 5.38 -5.00
C LEU A 33 7.02 5.02 -4.14
N LEU A 34 7.03 3.81 -3.57
CA LEU A 34 8.09 3.34 -2.67
C LEU A 34 9.17 2.53 -3.37
N HIS A 35 8.91 2.09 -4.61
CA HIS A 35 9.83 1.25 -5.35
C HIS A 35 11.06 2.04 -5.78
N ILE A 36 12.21 1.60 -5.28
CA ILE A 36 13.55 2.01 -5.72
C ILE A 36 14.13 0.78 -6.43
N ALA A 37 14.75 0.96 -7.60
CA ALA A 37 15.17 -0.14 -8.48
C ALA A 37 16.10 -1.20 -7.83
N THR A 38 16.72 -0.88 -6.70
CA THR A 38 17.59 -1.78 -5.92
C THR A 38 16.86 -2.61 -4.87
N LYS A 39 15.55 -2.39 -4.65
CA LYS A 39 14.75 -3.08 -3.63
C LYS A 39 13.92 -4.22 -4.22
N ASN A 40 13.87 -5.34 -3.52
CA ASN A 40 13.01 -6.47 -3.88
C ASN A 40 11.54 -6.02 -3.89
N THR A 41 10.82 -6.33 -4.96
CA THR A 41 9.41 -5.96 -5.15
C THR A 41 8.54 -6.51 -4.03
N THR A 42 8.77 -7.74 -3.57
CA THR A 42 7.99 -8.37 -2.48
C THR A 42 8.11 -7.58 -1.19
N ASP A 43 9.32 -7.16 -0.87
CA ASP A 43 9.64 -6.36 0.32
C ASP A 43 8.97 -4.99 0.25
N THR A 44 9.01 -4.36 -0.93
CA THR A 44 8.32 -3.09 -1.21
C THR A 44 6.81 -3.21 -1.02
N ILE A 45 6.20 -4.33 -1.44
CA ILE A 45 4.76 -4.53 -1.26
C ILE A 45 4.41 -4.76 0.21
N ASN A 46 5.25 -5.48 0.96
CA ASN A 46 5.03 -5.66 2.40
C ASN A 46 5.16 -4.33 3.15
N ASP A 47 6.11 -3.47 2.78
CA ASP A 47 6.25 -2.11 3.30
C ASP A 47 5.01 -1.26 2.97
N ALA A 48 4.52 -1.34 1.72
CA ALA A 48 3.30 -0.67 1.30
C ALA A 48 2.08 -1.11 2.13
N LEU A 49 1.89 -2.41 2.35
CA LEU A 49 0.80 -2.95 3.17
C LEU A 49 0.94 -2.56 4.66
N THR A 50 2.17 -2.53 5.18
CA THR A 50 2.46 -2.10 6.56
C THR A 50 2.04 -0.64 6.76
N ARG A 51 2.34 0.24 5.80
CA ARG A 51 1.92 1.65 5.85
C ARG A 51 0.41 1.84 5.74
N ILE A 52 -0.27 0.95 5.00
CA ILE A 52 -1.74 0.97 4.88
C ILE A 52 -2.39 0.50 6.19
N ALA A 53 -1.86 -0.55 6.82
CA ALA A 53 -2.37 -1.08 8.08
C ALA A 53 -2.11 -0.15 9.30
N GLY A 54 -1.02 0.62 9.26
CA GLY A 54 -0.56 1.47 10.37
C GLY A 54 -1.12 2.89 10.43
N ASP A 55 -2.29 3.16 9.84
CA ASP A 55 -2.99 4.47 9.91
C ASP A 55 -2.35 5.65 9.13
N HIS A 56 -1.23 5.46 8.41
CA HIS A 56 -0.67 6.47 7.50
C HIS A 56 -1.43 6.61 6.16
N VAL A 57 -2.61 6.01 6.04
CA VAL A 57 -3.45 6.07 4.84
C VAL A 57 -3.83 7.50 4.47
N SER A 58 -4.01 8.37 5.47
CA SER A 58 -4.29 9.80 5.30
C SER A 58 -3.22 10.55 4.48
N GLN A 59 -1.96 10.10 4.48
CA GLN A 59 -0.89 10.73 3.69
C GLN A 59 -0.74 10.14 2.27
N ILE A 60 -1.19 8.90 2.04
CA ILE A 60 -1.16 8.24 0.71
C ILE A 60 -2.40 8.64 -0.13
N LEU A 61 -3.54 8.88 0.54
CA LEU A 61 -4.80 9.32 -0.09
C LEU A 61 -4.80 10.81 -0.44
N THR A 62 -4.10 11.66 0.32
CA THR A 62 -4.04 13.12 0.06
C THR A 62 -3.28 13.47 -1.23
N SER A 63 -2.47 12.57 -1.79
CA SER A 63 -1.81 12.78 -3.08
C SER A 63 -2.70 12.51 -4.32
N GLN A 64 -4.04 12.45 -4.20
CA GLN A 64 -4.96 12.23 -5.34
C GLN A 64 -6.10 13.24 -5.41
N VAL A 65 -5.74 14.53 -5.50
CA VAL A 65 -6.60 15.50 -6.22
C VAL A 65 -6.05 15.79 -7.63
N PHE A 66 -4.83 15.38 -8.00
CA PHE A 66 -4.22 15.77 -9.29
C PHE A 66 -3.48 14.65 -10.03
N ALA A 67 -4.15 13.56 -10.36
CA ALA A 67 -3.69 12.69 -11.45
C ALA A 67 -4.86 12.24 -12.32
N VAL A 68 -5.53 13.21 -12.94
CA VAL A 68 -6.09 12.99 -14.28
C VAL A 68 -4.92 12.50 -15.14
N VAL A 69 -4.96 11.23 -15.50
CA VAL A 69 -4.23 10.72 -16.66
C VAL A 69 -5.14 11.05 -17.84
N PRO A 70 -4.82 12.08 -18.67
CA PRO A 70 -5.52 12.22 -19.93
C PRO A 70 -5.10 11.01 -20.78
N ARG A 71 -6.11 10.26 -21.22
CA ARG A 71 -5.95 9.29 -22.30
C ARG A 71 -6.04 10.05 -23.62
#